data_AF-A0A956S9T0-F1
#
_entry.id   AF-A0A956S9T0-F1
#
_cell.length_a   1.000
_cell.length_b   1.000
_cell.length_c   1.000
_cell.angle_alpha   90.00
_cell.angle_beta   90.00
_cell.angle_gamma   90.00
#
_symmetry.space_group_name_H-M   'P 1'
#
loop_
_entity.id
_entity.type
_entity.pdbx_description
1 polymer ?
#
loop_
_entity_poly.entity_id
_entity_poly.type
_entity_poly.pdbx_seq_one_letter_code
_entity_poly.pdbx_strand_id
1 'polypeptide(L)'
;SGEKNTFIGSNSGYYNTTGLNNIFIGPNSGFVNTTGDNNTYIGLSTGLTITSGDNNTILGAYAGSGGGVGLSGCILLGYQAGQTNTTNNRLMIDNSNTNTPLVDGSFSSNTLQINGTTTIGQTSNTSHVHAIWGEIFKSTTGPSGIYLRIDVNGDKYLIALDKPP
;
A
#
# COMPACT_ATOMS: atom_id res chain seq x y z
N SER A 1 1.83 25.11 -18.69
CA SER A 1 1.91 25.78 -17.38
C SER A 1 1.33 24.81 -16.37
N GLY A 2 2.11 24.42 -15.36
CA GLY A 2 1.58 23.77 -14.17
C GLY A 2 0.94 24.81 -13.23
N GLU A 3 -0.07 24.41 -12.45
CA GLU A 3 -0.80 25.29 -11.52
C GLU A 3 -1.01 24.59 -10.18
N LYS A 4 -1.12 25.39 -9.10
CA LYS A 4 -1.48 24.95 -7.74
C LYS A 4 -0.50 23.93 -7.12
N ASN A 5 0.79 24.06 -7.44
CA ASN A 5 1.84 23.22 -6.85
C ASN A 5 2.50 23.90 -5.64
N THR A 6 2.95 23.11 -4.66
CA THR A 6 3.79 23.56 -3.53
C THR A 6 5.07 22.74 -3.49
N PHE A 7 6.22 23.37 -3.78
CA PHE A 7 7.53 22.72 -3.79
C PHE A 7 8.47 23.35 -2.75
N ILE A 8 9.01 22.53 -1.85
CA ILE A 8 9.89 22.98 -0.75
C ILE A 8 11.12 22.07 -0.69
N GLY A 9 12.31 22.63 -0.91
CA GLY A 9 13.58 21.91 -0.87
C GLY A 9 14.36 22.00 -2.19
N SER A 10 15.66 21.74 -2.13
CA SER A 10 16.53 21.79 -3.32
C SER A 10 16.03 20.84 -4.41
N ASN A 11 15.89 21.35 -5.63
CA ASN A 11 15.41 20.61 -6.81
C ASN A 11 14.04 19.93 -6.66
N SER A 12 13.23 20.32 -5.68
CA SER A 12 11.88 19.76 -5.55
C SER A 12 11.02 20.19 -6.75
N GLY A 13 10.43 19.22 -7.45
CA GLY A 13 9.63 19.46 -8.66
C GLY A 13 10.37 20.10 -9.85
N TYR A 14 11.70 19.99 -9.91
CA TYR A 14 12.56 20.74 -10.86
C TYR A 14 12.15 20.60 -12.33
N TYR A 15 11.77 19.40 -12.78
CA TYR A 15 11.37 19.14 -14.17
C TYR A 15 9.86 19.22 -14.43
N ASN A 16 9.07 19.74 -13.49
CA ASN A 16 7.62 19.86 -13.68
C ASN A 16 7.29 20.89 -14.76
N THR A 17 6.57 20.47 -15.80
CA THR A 17 6.21 21.32 -16.94
C THR A 17 4.71 21.63 -17.01
N THR A 18 3.88 20.60 -16.86
CA THR A 18 2.41 20.72 -16.91
C THR A 18 1.67 20.09 -15.75
N GLY A 19 2.38 19.43 -14.83
CA GLY A 19 1.75 18.79 -13.68
C GLY A 19 1.05 19.79 -12.74
N LEU A 20 -0.08 19.38 -12.17
CA LEU A 20 -1.02 20.21 -11.41
C LEU A 20 -1.24 19.65 -10.00
N ASN A 21 -1.54 20.53 -9.05
CA ASN A 21 -1.97 20.18 -7.69
C ASN A 21 -1.00 19.24 -6.92
N ASN A 22 0.30 19.38 -7.12
CA ASN A 22 1.31 18.56 -6.46
C ASN A 22 1.88 19.25 -5.21
N ILE A 23 2.15 18.47 -4.17
CA ILE A 23 2.87 18.91 -2.97
C ILE A 23 4.15 18.10 -2.85
N PHE A 24 5.31 18.72 -3.09
CA PHE A 24 6.62 18.08 -2.97
C PHE A 24 7.46 18.77 -1.89
N ILE A 25 7.87 18.03 -0.86
CA ILE A 25 8.59 18.57 0.30
C ILE A 25 9.81 17.70 0.59
N GLY A 26 10.99 18.21 0.35
CA GLY A 26 12.28 17.56 0.59
C GLY A 26 13.22 17.70 -0.61
N PRO A 27 14.55 17.58 -0.40
CA PRO A 27 15.50 17.65 -1.50
C PRO A 27 15.22 16.56 -2.54
N ASN A 28 15.18 16.94 -3.83
CA ASN A 28 14.88 16.08 -4.98
C ASN A 28 13.51 15.36 -4.92
N SER A 29 12.58 15.80 -4.07
CA SER A 29 11.22 15.25 -4.05
C SER A 29 10.51 15.59 -5.37
N GLY A 30 10.04 14.58 -6.09
CA GLY A 30 9.39 14.72 -7.40
C GLY A 30 10.31 15.31 -8.48
N PHE A 31 11.63 15.13 -8.38
CA PHE A 31 12.63 15.80 -9.23
C PHE A 31 12.32 15.73 -10.74
N VAL A 32 12.00 14.53 -11.26
CA VAL A 32 11.75 14.32 -12.70
C VAL A 32 10.26 14.32 -13.09
N ASN A 33 9.34 14.65 -12.17
CA ASN A 33 7.92 14.71 -12.52
C ASN A 33 7.72 15.80 -13.57
N THR A 34 7.17 15.47 -14.74
CA THR A 34 6.91 16.41 -15.85
C THR A 34 5.44 16.74 -15.97
N THR A 35 4.58 15.72 -16.00
CA THR A 35 3.14 15.85 -16.29
C THR A 35 2.23 15.24 -15.23
N GLY A 36 2.77 14.63 -14.18
CA GLY A 36 1.98 13.96 -13.15
C GLY A 36 1.24 14.93 -12.24
N ASP A 37 -0.01 14.58 -11.90
CA ASP A 37 -0.98 15.41 -11.19
C ASP A 37 -1.39 14.83 -9.84
N ASN A 38 -1.81 15.72 -8.92
CA ASN A 38 -2.41 15.36 -7.63
C ASN A 38 -1.55 14.45 -6.75
N ASN A 39 -0.23 14.65 -6.76
CA ASN A 39 0.69 13.86 -5.95
C ASN A 39 1.12 14.60 -4.67
N THR A 40 1.29 13.85 -3.57
CA THR A 40 1.89 14.34 -2.33
C THR A 40 3.15 13.54 -2.02
N TYR A 41 4.32 14.17 -2.19
CA TYR A 41 5.63 13.58 -1.90
C TYR A 41 6.33 14.32 -0.77
N ILE A 42 6.72 13.60 0.28
CA ILE A 42 7.37 14.20 1.46
C ILE A 42 8.56 13.34 1.88
N GLY A 43 9.77 13.89 1.78
CA GLY A 43 11.03 13.25 2.14
C GLY A 43 12.10 13.39 1.05
N LEU A 44 13.35 13.14 1.42
CA LEU A 44 14.50 13.15 0.51
C LEU A 44 14.29 12.16 -0.65
N SER A 45 14.39 12.65 -1.89
CA SER A 45 14.31 11.86 -3.12
C SER A 45 13.06 10.99 -3.25
N THR A 46 11.93 11.41 -2.66
CA THR A 46 10.63 10.77 -2.84
C THR A 46 10.16 10.90 -4.28
N GLY A 47 9.70 9.80 -4.89
CA GLY A 47 9.23 9.81 -6.28
C GLY A 47 10.27 10.29 -7.31
N LEU A 48 11.57 10.15 -7.00
CA LEU A 48 12.68 10.74 -7.77
C LEU A 48 12.62 10.45 -9.27
N THR A 49 12.16 9.26 -9.67
CA THR A 49 12.13 8.81 -11.08
C THR A 49 10.72 8.76 -11.70
N ILE A 50 9.69 9.19 -10.97
CA ILE A 50 8.29 9.15 -11.45
C ILE A 50 8.03 10.38 -12.32
N THR A 51 7.87 10.17 -13.64
CA THR A 51 7.74 11.25 -14.62
C THR A 51 6.31 11.72 -14.88
N SER A 52 5.33 10.81 -14.89
CA SER A 52 3.94 11.10 -15.31
C SER A 52 2.91 10.34 -14.46
N GLY A 53 3.26 10.06 -13.20
CA GLY A 53 2.42 9.35 -12.26
C GLY A 53 1.41 10.27 -11.57
N ASP A 54 0.20 9.81 -11.35
CA ASP A 54 -0.90 10.59 -10.79
C ASP A 54 -1.43 10.01 -9.48
N ASN A 55 -1.98 10.86 -8.63
CA ASN A 55 -2.74 10.47 -7.43
C ASN A 55 -1.94 9.62 -6.44
N ASN A 56 -0.65 9.90 -6.27
CA ASN A 56 0.21 9.18 -5.33
C ASN A 56 0.37 9.93 -4.01
N THR A 57 0.46 9.18 -2.91
CA THR A 57 0.93 9.67 -1.61
C THR A 57 2.19 8.92 -1.21
N ILE A 58 3.34 9.59 -1.21
CA ILE A 58 4.65 8.98 -0.96
C ILE A 58 5.35 9.74 0.17
N LEU A 59 5.62 9.06 1.29
CA LEU A 59 6.19 9.66 2.49
C LEU A 59 7.37 8.83 3.00
N GLY A 60 8.53 9.47 3.22
CA GLY A 60 9.73 8.84 3.75
C GLY A 60 10.92 8.94 2.81
N ALA A 61 12.13 9.09 3.35
CA ALA A 61 13.33 9.22 2.53
C ALA A 61 13.49 8.01 1.59
N TYR A 62 13.67 8.30 0.29
CA TYR A 62 13.79 7.35 -0.81
C TYR A 62 12.56 6.47 -1.08
N ALA A 63 11.41 6.75 -0.47
CA ALA A 63 10.16 6.05 -0.79
C ALA A 63 9.77 6.31 -2.26
N GLY A 64 9.37 5.25 -2.97
CA GLY A 64 8.99 5.32 -4.39
C GLY A 64 10.07 5.88 -5.34
N SER A 65 11.35 5.99 -4.93
CA SER A 65 12.35 6.73 -5.71
C SER A 65 12.68 6.08 -7.06
N GLY A 66 12.43 4.78 -7.21
CA GLY A 66 12.60 3.98 -8.42
C GLY A 66 11.28 3.50 -9.01
N GLY A 67 10.17 4.24 -8.78
CA GLY A 67 8.82 3.82 -9.18
C GLY A 67 8.57 3.70 -10.69
N GLY A 68 9.49 4.21 -11.52
CA GLY A 68 9.38 4.15 -12.97
C GLY A 68 8.37 5.13 -13.56
N VAL A 69 8.18 5.04 -14.89
CA VAL A 69 7.29 5.93 -15.65
C VAL A 69 5.84 5.58 -15.33
N GLY A 70 5.06 6.57 -14.88
CA GLY A 70 3.61 6.44 -14.73
C GLY A 70 3.13 5.65 -13.51
N LEU A 71 3.92 5.57 -12.43
CA LEU A 71 3.44 5.03 -11.16
C LEU A 71 2.27 5.87 -10.65
N SER A 72 1.08 5.29 -10.49
CA SER A 72 -0.14 6.02 -10.15
C SER A 72 -0.98 5.30 -9.09
N GLY A 73 -1.71 6.07 -8.29
CA GLY A 73 -2.65 5.55 -7.28
C GLY A 73 -1.98 4.82 -6.12
N CYS A 74 -0.70 5.06 -5.85
CA CYS A 74 0.04 4.39 -4.79
C CYS A 74 0.04 5.18 -3.48
N ILE A 75 0.01 4.46 -2.37
CA ILE A 75 0.31 4.97 -1.03
C ILE A 75 1.57 4.24 -0.54
N LEU A 76 2.72 4.93 -0.50
CA LEU A 76 4.02 4.36 -0.12
C LEU A 76 4.56 5.10 1.12
N LEU A 77 4.66 4.43 2.26
CA LEU A 77 4.96 5.08 3.55
C LEU A 77 6.14 4.41 4.28
N GLY A 78 7.18 5.21 4.55
CA GLY A 78 8.36 4.89 5.35
C GLY A 78 9.69 4.93 4.60
N TYR A 79 10.82 4.74 5.30
CA TYR A 79 12.16 4.78 4.69
C TYR A 79 12.30 3.70 3.61
N GLN A 80 12.62 4.09 2.38
CA GLN A 80 12.74 3.19 1.22
C GLN A 80 11.48 2.36 0.89
N ALA A 81 10.31 2.70 1.45
CA ALA A 81 9.06 2.01 1.15
C ALA A 81 8.74 2.10 -0.35
N GLY A 82 8.55 0.95 -0.99
CA GLY A 82 8.28 0.86 -2.43
C GLY A 82 9.36 1.47 -3.31
N GLN A 83 10.63 1.50 -2.86
CA GLN A 83 11.72 2.11 -3.63
C GLN A 83 11.77 1.60 -5.07
N THR A 84 11.51 0.31 -5.31
CA THR A 84 11.48 -0.31 -6.65
C THR A 84 10.06 -0.68 -7.11
N ASN A 85 9.02 -0.17 -6.45
CA ASN A 85 7.64 -0.52 -6.78
C ASN A 85 7.22 0.13 -8.10
N THR A 86 6.95 -0.69 -9.11
CA THR A 86 6.40 -0.27 -10.41
C THR A 86 4.91 -0.60 -10.56
N THR A 87 4.27 -1.10 -9.50
CA THR A 87 2.86 -1.51 -9.52
C THR A 87 1.95 -0.38 -9.06
N ASN A 88 1.00 0.02 -9.91
CA ASN A 88 -0.04 1.02 -9.62
C ASN A 88 -1.06 0.53 -8.60
N ASN A 89 -1.84 1.47 -8.04
CA ASN A 89 -2.98 1.17 -7.16
C ASN A 89 -2.60 0.27 -5.97
N ARG A 90 -1.45 0.54 -5.34
CA ARG A 90 -0.86 -0.27 -4.27
C ARG A 90 -0.72 0.52 -2.97
N LEU A 91 -1.03 -0.10 -1.84
CA LEU A 91 -0.64 0.37 -0.51
C LEU A 91 0.62 -0.39 -0.07
N MET A 92 1.67 0.32 0.36
CA MET A 92 2.88 -0.28 0.92
C MET A 92 3.37 0.55 2.11
N ILE A 93 3.50 -0.09 3.28
CA ILE A 93 4.06 0.51 4.50
C ILE A 93 5.21 -0.37 4.98
N ASP A 94 6.42 0.18 4.95
CA ASP A 94 7.64 -0.50 5.39
C ASP A 94 8.72 0.53 5.76
N ASN A 95 9.82 0.07 6.36
CA ASN A 95 10.99 0.90 6.64
C ASN A 95 12.26 0.41 5.92
N SER A 96 12.09 -0.36 4.84
CA SER A 96 13.16 -0.89 4.01
C SER A 96 12.72 -1.07 2.55
N ASN A 97 13.69 -1.22 1.65
CA ASN A 97 13.42 -1.69 0.28
C ASN A 97 13.19 -3.21 0.30
N THR A 98 11.93 -3.63 0.19
CA THR A 98 11.53 -5.05 0.26
C THR A 98 10.38 -5.36 -0.70
N ASN A 99 10.26 -6.64 -1.09
CA ASN A 99 9.11 -7.16 -1.82
C ASN A 99 7.99 -7.69 -0.89
N THR A 100 8.27 -7.80 0.41
CA THR A 100 7.33 -8.29 1.44
C THR A 100 7.19 -7.26 2.55
N PRO A 101 6.52 -6.11 2.28
CA PRO A 101 6.43 -5.02 3.24
C PRO A 101 5.58 -5.39 4.45
N LEU A 102 5.79 -4.77 5.62
CA LEU A 102 4.97 -5.06 6.82
C LEU A 102 3.46 -5.02 6.53
N VAL A 103 3.01 -3.97 5.81
CA VAL A 103 1.64 -3.85 5.29
C VAL A 103 1.69 -3.66 3.78
N ASP A 104 0.93 -4.46 3.05
CA ASP A 104 0.75 -4.40 1.61
C ASP A 104 -0.74 -4.36 1.25
N GLY A 105 -1.07 -4.00 0.03
CA GLY A 105 -2.44 -4.09 -0.45
C GLY A 105 -2.59 -3.61 -1.88
N SER A 106 -3.68 -4.03 -2.52
CA SER A 106 -4.07 -3.54 -3.84
C SER A 106 -5.45 -2.92 -3.78
N PHE A 107 -5.54 -1.65 -4.17
CA PHE A 107 -6.80 -0.96 -4.37
C PHE A 107 -7.57 -1.50 -5.57
N SER A 108 -6.89 -2.08 -6.57
CA SER A 108 -7.54 -2.70 -7.73
C SER A 108 -8.34 -3.95 -7.35
N SER A 109 -7.81 -4.77 -6.44
CA SER A 109 -8.50 -5.99 -5.98
C SER A 109 -9.19 -5.84 -4.62
N ASN A 110 -9.16 -4.64 -4.02
CA ASN A 110 -9.65 -4.39 -2.66
C ASN A 110 -9.07 -5.38 -1.63
N THR A 111 -7.76 -5.60 -1.69
CA THR A 111 -7.04 -6.53 -0.78
C THR A 111 -6.07 -5.78 0.14
N LEU A 112 -5.99 -6.23 1.39
CA LEU A 112 -5.00 -5.82 2.38
C LEU A 112 -4.26 -7.07 2.87
N GLN A 113 -2.94 -6.99 2.97
CA GLN A 113 -2.05 -8.06 3.42
C GLN A 113 -1.13 -7.55 4.52
N ILE A 114 -1.01 -8.33 5.60
CA ILE A 114 -0.04 -8.09 6.69
C ILE A 114 1.01 -9.20 6.60
N ASN A 115 2.26 -8.84 6.27
CA ASN A 115 3.34 -9.81 6.13
C ASN A 115 4.02 -10.15 7.47
N GLY A 116 3.72 -9.38 8.51
CA GLY A 116 4.17 -9.64 9.88
C GLY A 116 3.13 -10.36 10.75
N THR A 117 3.46 -10.55 12.03
CA THR A 117 2.50 -11.03 13.03
C THR A 117 1.52 -9.93 13.39
N THR A 118 0.22 -10.20 13.29
CA THR A 118 -0.83 -9.30 13.79
C THR A 118 -1.10 -9.62 15.26
N THR A 119 -0.92 -8.63 16.15
CA THR A 119 -1.33 -8.75 17.56
C THR A 119 -2.52 -7.83 17.80
N ILE A 120 -3.57 -8.35 18.44
CA ILE A 120 -4.76 -7.57 18.82
C ILE A 120 -4.77 -7.54 20.35
N GLY A 121 -4.37 -6.41 20.93
CA GLY A 121 -4.48 -6.22 22.38
C GLY A 121 -5.94 -5.94 22.75
N GLN A 122 -6.61 -6.87 23.45
CA GLN A 122 -7.88 -6.59 24.12
C GLN A 122 -7.90 -7.11 25.56
N THR A 123 -8.53 -6.31 26.43
CA THR A 123 -8.77 -6.56 27.86
C THR A 123 -10.19 -7.06 28.15
N SER A 124 -10.99 -7.42 27.14
CA SER A 124 -12.37 -7.91 27.33
C SER A 124 -12.79 -9.00 26.33
N ASN A 125 -13.53 -10.00 26.81
CA ASN A 125 -13.88 -11.29 26.16
C ASN A 125 -14.95 -11.24 25.05
N THR A 126 -15.11 -10.15 24.31
CA THR A 126 -16.05 -10.11 23.17
C THR A 126 -15.31 -9.79 21.89
N SER A 127 -14.59 -10.80 21.39
CA SER A 127 -13.88 -10.73 20.12
C SER A 127 -14.88 -10.71 18.96
N HIS A 128 -14.92 -9.59 18.24
CA HIS A 128 -15.17 -9.62 16.80
C HIS A 128 -13.83 -9.30 16.14
N VAL A 129 -13.17 -10.30 15.55
CA VAL A 129 -12.46 -10.30 14.23
C VAL A 129 -11.39 -11.39 14.13
N HIS A 130 -11.54 -12.19 13.06
CA HIS A 130 -10.61 -13.02 12.28
C HIS A 130 -9.11 -12.96 12.63
N ALA A 131 -8.64 -13.99 13.33
CA ALA A 131 -7.31 -14.56 13.11
C ALA A 131 -7.47 -16.08 13.21
N ILE A 132 -7.92 -16.70 12.12
CA ILE A 132 -7.94 -18.15 12.00
C ILE A 132 -6.84 -18.45 11.00
N TRP A 133 -5.94 -19.36 11.34
CA TRP A 133 -5.05 -20.01 10.37
C TRP A 133 -5.90 -20.87 9.42
N GLY A 134 -6.72 -20.20 8.60
CA GLY A 134 -7.91 -20.81 8.03
C GLY A 134 -8.69 -19.91 7.09
N GLU A 135 -9.34 -20.53 6.09
CA GLU A 135 -10.25 -19.87 5.17
C GLU A 135 -11.69 -19.98 5.71
N ILE A 136 -12.43 -18.85 5.77
CA ILE A 136 -13.89 -18.87 5.87
C ILE A 136 -14.46 -18.85 4.45
N PHE A 137 -15.19 -19.89 4.06
CA PHE A 137 -15.79 -19.99 2.74
C PHE A 137 -17.22 -20.51 2.80
N LYS A 138 -18.02 -20.13 1.78
CA LYS A 138 -19.33 -20.71 1.52
C LYS A 138 -19.14 -21.95 0.64
N SER A 139 -19.64 -23.11 1.06
CA SER A 139 -19.50 -24.33 0.26
C SER A 139 -20.23 -24.19 -1.08
N THR A 140 -19.52 -24.48 -2.18
CA THR A 140 -20.06 -24.55 -3.55
C THR A 140 -20.28 -25.98 -4.04
N THR A 141 -19.84 -26.98 -3.26
CA THR A 141 -19.97 -28.41 -3.56
C THR A 141 -20.20 -29.15 -2.23
N GLY A 142 -21.45 -29.21 -1.75
CA GLY A 142 -21.82 -29.81 -0.46
C GLY A 142 -23.02 -29.11 0.19
N PRO A 143 -23.36 -29.46 1.46
CA PRO A 143 -24.42 -28.78 2.20
C PRO A 143 -24.18 -27.26 2.25
N SER A 144 -25.25 -26.48 2.11
CA SER A 144 -25.16 -25.02 2.15
C SER A 144 -24.81 -24.56 3.57
N GLY A 145 -23.65 -23.93 3.76
CA GLY A 145 -23.19 -23.47 5.06
C GLY A 145 -21.95 -22.59 4.94
N ILE A 146 -21.63 -21.88 6.03
CA ILE A 146 -20.34 -21.22 6.21
C ILE A 146 -19.44 -22.24 6.89
N TYR A 147 -18.23 -22.43 6.36
CA TYR A 147 -17.27 -23.37 6.90
C TYR A 147 -15.99 -22.66 7.27
N LEU A 148 -15.32 -23.22 8.28
CA LEU A 148 -13.99 -22.83 8.68
C LEU A 148 -13.02 -24.00 8.42
N ARG A 149 -12.04 -23.80 7.54
CA ARG A 149 -10.87 -24.69 7.47
C ARG A 149 -9.84 -24.22 8.48
N ILE A 150 -9.23 -25.12 9.25
CA ILE A 150 -8.08 -24.80 10.12
C ILE A 150 -6.95 -25.78 9.80
N ASP A 151 -5.72 -25.29 9.62
CA ASP A 151 -4.52 -26.14 9.59
C ASP A 151 -3.79 -26.03 10.94
N VAL A 152 -3.61 -27.16 11.64
CA VAL A 152 -2.87 -27.24 12.89
C VAL A 152 -1.77 -28.27 12.74
N ASN A 153 -0.52 -27.82 12.59
CA ASN A 153 0.66 -28.68 12.44
C ASN A 153 0.55 -29.70 11.28
N GLY A 154 -0.14 -29.35 10.19
CA GLY A 154 -0.35 -30.22 9.03
C GLY A 154 -1.68 -30.99 9.06
N ASP A 155 -2.42 -30.95 10.16
CA ASP A 155 -3.76 -31.51 10.27
C ASP A 155 -4.82 -30.51 9.82
N LYS A 156 -5.63 -30.89 8.82
CA LYS A 156 -6.70 -30.05 8.27
C LYS A 156 -8.03 -30.37 8.95
N TYR A 157 -8.57 -29.38 9.66
CA TYR A 157 -9.90 -29.41 10.26
C TYR A 157 -10.88 -28.64 9.38
N LEU A 158 -12.11 -29.14 9.29
CA LEU A 158 -13.24 -28.44 8.67
C LEU A 158 -14.35 -28.33 9.71
N ILE A 159 -14.63 -27.11 10.17
CA ILE A 159 -15.68 -26.82 11.15
C ILE A 159 -16.84 -26.19 10.39
N ALA A 160 -18.01 -26.83 10.43
CA ALA A 160 -19.24 -26.19 9.97
C ALA A 160 -19.64 -25.10 10.97
N LEU A 161 -19.76 -23.86 10.52
CA LEU A 161 -20.33 -22.77 11.30
C LEU A 161 -21.84 -22.85 11.11
N ASP A 162 -22.50 -23.51 12.05
CA ASP A 162 -23.93 -23.80 11.98
C ASP A 162 -24.73 -22.51 11.79
N LYS A 163 -25.79 -22.59 10.98
CA LYS A 163 -26.77 -21.50 10.91
C LYS A 163 -27.52 -21.53 12.25
N PRO A 164 -27.51 -20.45 13.07
CA PRO A 164 -28.36 -20.45 14.26
C PRO A 164 -29.83 -20.65 13.85
N PRO A 165 -30.62 -21.33 14.70
CA PRO A 165 -32.02 -21.64 14.40
C PRO A 165 -32.85 -20.40 14.04
#